data_AF-A0A968HUC0-F1
#
_entry.id   AF-A0A968HUC0-F1
#
_cell.length_a   1.000
_cell.length_b   1.000
_cell.length_c   1.000
_cell.angle_alpha   90.00
_cell.angle_beta   90.00
_cell.angle_gamma   90.00
#
_symmetry.space_group_name_H-M   'P 1'
#
loop_
_entity.id
_entity.type
_entity.pdbx_description
1 polymer ?
#
loop_
_entity_poly.entity_id
_entity_poly.type
_entity_poly.pdbx_seq_one_letter_code
_entity_poly.pdbx_strand_id
1 'polypeptide(L)'
;MDADPLFLRAFEIVGLSIYAAALIAALRRRHPVYLGLFFACNTMIFWDWVFNCKWFFNVRFNENLTKLWTIHGESETLAGGLAFVAFYYWVFHLLWRHQATLDAKLGNKQFVVLYLAFMAYVLVFESLLIRNGLYRYYQKDEFLLFGATWSNLVFNANLSVGSYVALRQVRKWGKIPDAIPFDPRHEEFWKGFWMPGAAIWTAFWLSFVLQMIWYMNAQPWAAGPRAF
;
A
#
# COMPACT_ATOMS: atom_id res chain seq x y z
N MET A 1 -18.59 12.13 11.85
CA MET A 1 -18.38 11.81 10.41
C MET A 1 -19.57 10.98 10.04
N ASP A 2 -20.47 11.55 9.27
CA ASP A 2 -21.77 10.95 9.03
C ASP A 2 -21.67 10.19 7.71
N ALA A 3 -21.29 8.92 7.81
CA ALA A 3 -21.23 8.01 6.68
C ALA A 3 -22.49 7.16 6.65
N ASP A 4 -23.01 6.89 5.44
CA ASP A 4 -24.10 5.94 5.25
C ASP A 4 -23.67 4.55 5.79
N PRO A 5 -24.40 3.96 6.75
CA PRO A 5 -24.11 2.62 7.26
C PRO A 5 -24.01 1.57 6.15
N LEU A 6 -24.81 1.67 5.10
CA LEU A 6 -24.77 0.76 3.96
C LEU A 6 -23.42 0.87 3.22
N PHE A 7 -22.95 2.10 3.00
CA PHE A 7 -21.66 2.35 2.37
C PHE A 7 -20.52 1.74 3.18
N LEU A 8 -20.51 1.95 4.51
CA LEU A 8 -19.48 1.39 5.39
C LEU A 8 -19.42 -0.14 5.29
N ARG A 9 -20.57 -0.82 5.37
CA ARG A 9 -20.63 -2.29 5.28
C ARG A 9 -20.27 -2.80 3.89
N ALA A 10 -20.69 -2.11 2.83
CA ALA A 10 -20.30 -2.45 1.47
C ALA A 10 -18.78 -2.35 1.29
N PHE A 11 -18.16 -1.29 1.81
CA PHE A 11 -16.71 -1.13 1.78
C PHE A 11 -15.99 -2.27 2.51
N GLU A 12 -16.47 -2.69 3.68
CA GLU A 12 -15.88 -3.81 4.42
C GLU A 12 -15.98 -5.13 3.67
N ILE A 13 -17.16 -5.46 3.14
CA ILE A 13 -17.39 -6.69 2.37
C ILE A 13 -16.48 -6.71 1.14
N VAL A 14 -16.39 -5.60 0.42
CA VAL A 14 -15.52 -5.48 -0.77
C VAL A 14 -14.05 -5.62 -0.38
N GLY A 15 -13.59 -4.91 0.65
CA GLY A 15 -12.20 -5.00 1.13
C GLY A 15 -11.80 -6.42 1.54
N LEU A 16 -12.65 -7.10 2.32
CA LEU A 16 -12.46 -8.49 2.71
C LEU A 16 -12.44 -9.44 1.51
N SER A 17 -13.34 -9.24 0.56
CA SER A 17 -13.42 -10.07 -0.64
C SER A 17 -12.17 -9.92 -1.52
N ILE A 18 -11.68 -8.69 -1.71
CA ILE A 18 -10.46 -8.43 -2.50
C ILE A 18 -9.23 -9.00 -1.78
N TYR A 19 -9.16 -8.90 -0.44
CA TYR A 19 -8.09 -9.52 0.35
C TYR A 19 -8.10 -11.05 0.27
N ALA A 20 -9.28 -11.68 0.43
CA ALA A 20 -9.41 -13.12 0.29
C ALA A 20 -9.02 -13.57 -1.13
N ALA A 21 -9.43 -12.83 -2.16
CA ALA A 21 -9.01 -13.09 -3.53
C ALA A 21 -7.49 -12.97 -3.72
N ALA A 22 -6.85 -11.97 -3.10
CA ALA A 22 -5.39 -11.81 -3.11
C ALA A 22 -4.68 -13.01 -2.46
N LEU A 23 -5.13 -13.44 -1.28
CA LEU A 23 -4.58 -14.61 -0.58
C LEU A 23 -4.75 -15.89 -1.40
N ILE A 24 -5.96 -16.13 -1.91
CA ILE A 24 -6.26 -17.31 -2.75
C ILE A 24 -5.40 -17.27 -4.01
N ALA A 25 -5.24 -16.11 -4.65
CA ALA A 25 -4.38 -15.97 -5.81
C ALA A 25 -2.92 -16.29 -5.46
N ALA A 26 -2.38 -15.75 -4.37
CA ALA A 26 -1.00 -16.01 -3.95
C ALA A 26 -0.76 -17.51 -3.69
N LEU A 27 -1.68 -18.19 -3.00
CA LEU A 27 -1.60 -19.62 -2.71
C LEU A 27 -1.78 -20.50 -3.95
N ARG A 28 -2.78 -20.21 -4.79
CA ARG A 28 -3.09 -21.02 -5.98
C ARG A 28 -1.99 -20.97 -7.03
N ARG A 29 -1.22 -19.87 -7.09
CA ARG A 29 -0.09 -19.74 -8.02
C ARG A 29 1.04 -20.71 -7.71
N ARG A 30 1.12 -21.23 -6.48
CA ARG A 30 2.19 -22.13 -6.03
C ARG A 30 3.57 -21.66 -6.48
N HIS A 31 3.84 -20.36 -6.33
CA HIS A 31 5.11 -19.77 -6.72
C HIS A 31 5.54 -18.77 -5.64
N PRO A 32 6.76 -18.94 -5.08
CA PRO A 32 7.18 -18.25 -3.85
C PRO A 32 7.21 -16.73 -3.97
N VAL A 33 7.46 -16.20 -5.18
CA VAL A 33 7.39 -14.74 -5.41
C VAL A 33 6.04 -14.16 -5.02
N TYR A 34 4.91 -14.78 -5.41
CA TYR A 34 3.61 -14.21 -5.09
C TYR A 34 3.29 -14.31 -3.60
N LEU A 35 3.78 -15.35 -2.92
CA LEU A 35 3.71 -15.41 -1.46
C LEU A 35 4.56 -14.33 -0.81
N GLY A 36 5.77 -14.10 -1.30
CA GLY A 36 6.67 -13.06 -0.81
C GLY A 36 6.07 -11.66 -0.97
N LEU A 37 5.49 -11.37 -2.14
CA LEU A 37 4.75 -10.12 -2.39
C LEU A 37 3.59 -9.96 -1.41
N PHE A 38 2.75 -11.00 -1.24
CA PHE A 38 1.61 -10.97 -0.34
C PHE A 38 2.03 -10.79 1.11
N PHE A 39 3.06 -11.52 1.54
CA PHE A 39 3.62 -11.43 2.88
C PHE A 39 4.16 -10.04 3.18
N ALA A 40 4.95 -9.46 2.26
CA ALA A 40 5.50 -8.13 2.45
C ALA A 40 4.42 -7.04 2.52
N CYS A 41 3.39 -7.13 1.67
CA CYS A 41 2.26 -6.21 1.74
C CYS A 41 1.50 -6.37 3.07
N ASN A 42 1.32 -7.62 3.54
CA ASN A 42 0.68 -7.89 4.83
C ASN A 42 1.43 -7.28 5.99
N THR A 43 2.75 -7.41 6.08
CA THR A 43 3.49 -6.86 7.23
C THR A 43 3.54 -5.33 7.22
N MET A 44 3.33 -4.69 6.07
CA MET A 44 3.23 -3.24 5.96
C MET A 44 1.98 -2.67 6.63
N ILE A 45 0.92 -3.46 6.85
CA ILE A 45 -0.32 -3.02 7.50
C ILE A 45 -0.06 -2.38 8.87
N PHE A 46 0.89 -2.92 9.63
CA PHE A 46 1.23 -2.42 10.95
C PHE A 46 1.89 -1.05 10.86
N TRP A 47 2.77 -0.85 9.88
CA TRP A 47 3.45 0.42 9.67
C TRP A 47 2.53 1.48 9.08
N ASP A 48 1.65 1.08 8.17
CA ASP A 48 0.59 1.95 7.65
C ASP A 48 -0.32 2.46 8.79
N TRP A 49 -0.73 1.57 9.70
CA TRP A 49 -1.46 1.94 10.92
C TRP A 49 -0.70 2.99 11.75
N VAL A 50 0.59 2.77 12.03
CA VAL A 50 1.43 3.75 12.77
C VAL A 50 1.46 5.09 12.04
N PHE A 51 1.62 5.08 10.72
CA PHE A 51 1.70 6.27 9.86
C PHE A 51 0.38 7.04 9.83
N ASN A 52 -0.74 6.33 9.80
CA ASN A 52 -2.09 6.86 9.80
C ASN A 52 -2.45 7.45 11.15
N CYS A 53 -2.34 6.70 12.24
CA CYS A 53 -2.82 7.15 13.55
C CYS A 53 -2.01 8.31 14.15
N LYS A 54 -0.68 8.32 14.00
CA LYS A 54 0.18 9.23 14.78
C LYS A 54 1.31 9.91 14.02
N TRP A 55 1.54 9.60 12.74
CA TRP A 55 2.84 9.93 12.10
C TRP A 55 2.79 10.82 10.86
N PHE A 56 2.46 10.40 9.65
CA PHE A 56 2.49 11.35 8.51
C PHE A 56 1.09 11.83 8.18
N PHE A 57 0.14 10.90 8.20
CA PHE A 57 -1.16 11.10 7.60
C PHE A 57 -2.16 11.65 8.60
N ASN A 58 -2.04 11.33 9.90
CA ASN A 58 -2.93 11.87 10.92
C ASN A 58 -4.41 11.61 10.60
N VAL A 59 -4.77 10.34 10.44
CA VAL A 59 -6.07 9.92 9.99
C VAL A 59 -6.95 9.61 11.19
N ARG A 60 -8.21 10.05 11.13
CA ARG A 60 -9.28 9.46 11.96
C ARG A 60 -10.23 8.68 11.08
N PHE A 61 -10.32 7.39 11.35
CA PHE A 61 -11.31 6.50 10.78
C PHE A 61 -12.69 6.71 11.38
N ASN A 62 -13.72 6.33 10.64
CA ASN A 62 -15.09 6.29 11.12
C ASN A 62 -15.22 5.26 12.25
N GLU A 63 -15.84 5.65 13.36
CA GLU A 63 -15.95 4.82 14.57
C GLU A 63 -16.85 3.59 14.37
N ASN A 64 -17.70 3.60 13.35
CA ASN A 64 -18.61 2.51 13.03
C ASN A 64 -17.96 1.39 12.20
N LEU A 65 -16.72 1.58 11.74
CA LEU A 65 -15.95 0.54 11.06
C LEU A 65 -15.53 -0.54 12.04
N THR A 66 -15.55 -1.78 11.58
CA THR A 66 -15.06 -2.93 12.33
C THR A 66 -13.58 -2.76 12.58
N LYS A 67 -13.18 -2.80 13.85
CA LYS A 67 -11.79 -2.67 14.27
C LYS A 67 -11.05 -3.98 14.05
N LEU A 68 -9.84 -3.88 13.51
CA LEU A 68 -8.92 -5.02 13.39
C LEU A 68 -8.14 -5.23 14.68
N TRP A 69 -7.58 -4.15 15.23
CA TRP A 69 -6.98 -4.10 16.56
C TRP A 69 -7.13 -2.70 17.16
N THR A 70 -6.90 -2.61 18.47
CA THR A 70 -6.80 -1.34 19.19
C THR A 70 -5.63 -1.39 20.15
N ILE A 71 -4.75 -0.39 20.08
CA ILE A 71 -3.56 -0.26 20.92
C ILE A 71 -3.48 1.19 21.39
N HIS A 72 -3.38 1.42 22.71
CA HIS A 72 -3.35 2.76 23.32
C HIS A 72 -4.48 3.69 22.85
N GLY A 73 -5.68 3.15 22.66
CA GLY A 73 -6.86 3.91 22.21
C GLY A 73 -6.93 4.16 20.70
N GLU A 74 -5.85 3.89 19.96
CA GLU A 74 -5.82 4.00 18.50
C GLU A 74 -6.23 2.68 17.85
N SER A 75 -7.13 2.75 16.87
CA SER A 75 -7.68 1.56 16.21
C SER A 75 -7.27 1.52 14.75
N GLU A 76 -6.79 0.36 14.28
CA GLU A 76 -6.79 0.04 12.85
C GLU A 76 -8.15 -0.56 12.49
N THR A 77 -8.63 -0.27 11.28
CA THR A 77 -9.89 -0.83 10.79
C THR A 77 -9.63 -2.08 9.96
N LEU A 78 -10.50 -3.07 10.08
CA LEU A 78 -10.43 -4.32 9.34
C LEU A 78 -10.38 -4.05 7.84
N ALA A 79 -11.29 -3.23 7.34
CA ALA A 79 -11.37 -2.94 5.93
C ALA A 79 -10.25 -2.02 5.44
N GLY A 80 -9.85 -1.01 6.21
CA GLY A 80 -8.74 -0.12 5.84
C GLY A 80 -7.45 -0.89 5.66
N GLY A 81 -7.04 -1.61 6.71
CA GLY A 81 -5.81 -2.38 6.69
C GLY A 81 -5.82 -3.52 5.66
N LEU A 82 -6.90 -4.31 5.56
CA LEU A 82 -6.95 -5.41 4.58
C LEU A 82 -7.09 -4.92 3.13
N ALA A 83 -7.82 -3.83 2.88
CA ALA A 83 -7.90 -3.24 1.55
C ALA A 83 -6.55 -2.66 1.12
N PHE A 84 -5.80 -2.01 2.02
CA PHE A 84 -4.43 -1.55 1.77
C PHE A 84 -3.55 -2.71 1.30
N VAL A 85 -3.51 -3.80 2.07
CA VAL A 85 -2.72 -4.99 1.74
C VAL A 85 -3.09 -5.55 0.39
N ALA A 86 -4.39 -5.72 0.15
CA ALA A 86 -4.89 -6.34 -1.07
C ALA A 86 -4.60 -5.48 -2.31
N PHE A 87 -4.77 -4.16 -2.20
CA PHE A 87 -4.44 -3.21 -3.26
C PHE A 87 -2.97 -3.33 -3.67
N TYR A 88 -2.05 -3.21 -2.71
CA TYR A 88 -0.62 -3.28 -2.99
C TYR A 88 -0.20 -4.65 -3.54
N TYR A 89 -0.75 -5.73 -3.00
CA TYR A 89 -0.53 -7.06 -3.56
C TYR A 89 -0.92 -7.13 -5.03
N TRP A 90 -2.14 -6.68 -5.40
CA TRP A 90 -2.61 -6.75 -6.77
C TRP A 90 -1.78 -5.88 -7.71
N VAL A 91 -1.41 -4.68 -7.27
CA VAL A 91 -0.49 -3.80 -8.01
C VAL A 91 0.82 -4.50 -8.29
N PHE A 92 1.50 -5.01 -7.26
CA PHE A 92 2.81 -5.64 -7.45
C PHE A 92 2.73 -6.98 -8.18
N HIS A 93 1.65 -7.73 -8.00
CA HIS A 93 1.35 -8.93 -8.78
C HIS A 93 1.27 -8.62 -10.28
N LEU A 94 0.48 -7.61 -10.65
CA LEU A 94 0.31 -7.21 -12.04
C LEU A 94 1.60 -6.65 -12.63
N LEU A 95 2.28 -5.78 -11.87
CA LEU A 95 3.54 -5.20 -12.29
C LEU A 95 4.64 -6.26 -12.48
N TRP A 96 4.72 -7.26 -11.59
CA TRP A 96 5.64 -8.40 -11.73
C TRP A 96 5.35 -9.21 -13.01
N ARG A 97 4.07 -9.50 -13.26
CA ARG A 97 3.64 -10.32 -14.40
C ARG A 97 3.81 -9.61 -15.75
N HIS A 98 3.59 -8.31 -15.80
CA HIS A 98 3.49 -7.54 -17.05
C HIS A 98 4.72 -6.68 -17.35
N GLN A 99 5.87 -6.93 -16.71
CA GLN A 99 7.12 -6.18 -16.93
C GLN A 99 7.51 -6.11 -18.42
N ALA A 100 7.53 -7.25 -19.11
CA ALA A 100 7.90 -7.31 -20.53
C ALA A 100 6.94 -6.51 -21.42
N THR A 101 5.63 -6.51 -21.10
CA THR A 101 4.64 -5.72 -21.83
C THR A 101 4.84 -4.23 -21.61
N LEU A 102 5.12 -3.81 -20.38
CA LEU A 102 5.41 -2.41 -20.06
C LEU A 102 6.69 -1.94 -20.75
N ASP A 103 7.74 -2.77 -20.74
CA ASP A 103 8.99 -2.48 -21.45
C ASP A 103 8.78 -2.31 -22.95
N ALA A 104 8.05 -3.23 -23.58
CA ALA A 104 7.80 -3.19 -25.02
C ALA A 104 6.94 -1.98 -25.44
N LYS A 105 5.93 -1.61 -24.65
CA LYS A 105 4.99 -0.54 -25.01
C LYS A 105 5.46 0.86 -24.62
N LEU A 106 6.10 0.98 -23.46
CA LEU A 106 6.38 2.29 -22.85
C LEU A 106 7.88 2.54 -22.67
N GLY A 107 8.73 1.50 -22.73
CA GLY A 107 10.17 1.64 -22.48
C GLY A 107 10.45 2.37 -21.17
N ASN A 108 11.36 3.35 -21.19
CA ASN A 108 11.68 4.15 -20.01
C ASN A 108 10.56 5.10 -19.56
N LYS A 109 9.60 5.44 -20.45
CA LYS A 109 8.47 6.33 -20.10
C LYS A 109 7.53 5.69 -19.09
N GLN A 110 7.56 4.35 -18.94
CA GLN A 110 6.73 3.62 -18.00
C GLN A 110 6.85 4.15 -16.56
N PHE A 111 8.03 4.58 -16.13
CA PHE A 111 8.23 5.04 -14.75
C PHE A 111 7.45 6.32 -14.48
N VAL A 112 7.51 7.29 -15.40
CA VAL A 112 6.75 8.54 -15.29
C VAL A 112 5.24 8.27 -15.43
N VAL A 113 4.85 7.41 -16.38
CA VAL A 113 3.43 7.05 -16.59
C VAL A 113 2.85 6.37 -15.35
N LEU A 114 3.55 5.38 -14.79
CA LEU A 114 3.13 4.69 -13.57
C LEU A 114 3.09 5.64 -12.39
N TYR A 115 4.07 6.53 -12.25
CA TYR A 115 4.12 7.52 -11.18
C TYR A 115 2.86 8.39 -11.17
N LEU A 116 2.56 9.02 -12.32
CA LEU A 116 1.38 9.86 -12.47
C LEU A 116 0.08 9.06 -12.32
N ALA A 117 0.03 7.83 -12.84
CA ALA A 117 -1.13 6.96 -12.70
C ALA A 117 -1.41 6.59 -11.23
N PHE A 118 -0.38 6.30 -10.43
CA PHE A 118 -0.54 6.04 -9.00
C PHE A 118 -0.96 7.29 -8.23
N MET A 119 -0.39 8.46 -8.52
CA MET A 119 -0.87 9.71 -7.91
C MET A 119 -2.36 9.95 -8.21
N ALA A 120 -2.76 9.80 -9.47
CA ALA A 120 -4.15 9.98 -9.89
C ALA A 120 -5.08 8.94 -9.24
N TYR A 121 -4.66 7.68 -9.19
CA TYR A 121 -5.40 6.61 -8.54
C TYR A 121 -5.65 6.92 -7.06
N VAL A 122 -4.60 7.25 -6.32
CA VAL A 122 -4.70 7.56 -4.88
C VAL A 122 -5.61 8.76 -4.67
N LEU A 123 -5.45 9.81 -5.48
CA LEU A 123 -6.29 10.98 -5.39
C LEU A 123 -7.77 10.62 -5.57
N VAL A 124 -8.11 9.88 -6.63
CA VAL A 124 -9.50 9.49 -6.90
C VAL A 124 -10.03 8.58 -5.79
N PHE A 125 -9.28 7.54 -5.44
CA PHE A 125 -9.71 6.55 -4.46
C PHE A 125 -9.90 7.18 -3.08
N GLU A 126 -8.91 7.88 -2.55
CA GLU A 126 -8.99 8.52 -1.24
C GLU A 126 -10.06 9.60 -1.19
N SER A 127 -10.20 10.42 -2.24
CA SER A 127 -11.26 11.44 -2.30
C SER A 127 -12.64 10.81 -2.18
N LEU A 128 -12.87 9.64 -2.80
CA LEU A 128 -14.12 8.92 -2.69
C LEU A 128 -14.34 8.41 -1.26
N LEU A 129 -13.31 7.83 -0.62
CA LEU A 129 -13.44 7.32 0.75
C LEU A 129 -13.71 8.45 1.75
N ILE A 130 -13.02 9.57 1.61
CA ILE A 130 -13.15 10.75 2.48
C ILE A 130 -14.51 11.41 2.28
N ARG A 131 -14.95 11.60 1.03
CA ARG A 131 -16.28 12.16 0.71
C ARG A 131 -17.42 11.34 1.32
N ASN A 132 -17.27 10.02 1.39
CA ASN A 132 -18.25 9.13 2.00
C ASN A 132 -18.04 8.92 3.51
N GLY A 133 -17.16 9.71 4.15
CA GLY A 133 -16.99 9.74 5.60
C GLY A 133 -16.30 8.50 6.18
N LEU A 134 -15.56 7.75 5.38
CA LEU A 134 -14.82 6.57 5.85
C LEU A 134 -13.69 6.97 6.80
N TYR A 135 -12.99 8.06 6.48
CA TYR A 135 -11.99 8.68 7.33
C TYR A 135 -11.75 10.13 6.90
N ARG A 136 -10.99 10.87 7.70
CA ARG A 136 -10.50 12.20 7.35
C ARG A 136 -9.05 12.39 7.78
N TYR A 137 -8.34 13.25 7.06
CA TYR A 137 -7.03 13.74 7.45
C TYR A 137 -7.18 14.91 8.43
N TYR A 138 -6.26 14.98 9.38
CA TYR A 138 -6.15 16.06 10.35
C TYR A 138 -5.02 17.02 9.98
N GLN A 139 -5.22 17.69 8.85
CA GLN A 139 -4.27 18.58 8.18
C GLN A 139 -5.00 19.85 7.77
N LYS A 140 -4.30 20.98 7.68
CA LYS A 140 -4.88 22.24 7.21
C LYS A 140 -5.32 22.10 5.75
N ASP A 141 -6.42 22.75 5.40
CA ASP A 141 -7.06 22.62 4.09
C ASP A 141 -6.13 22.97 2.92
N GLU A 142 -5.20 23.90 3.10
CA GLU A 142 -4.21 24.30 2.08
C GLU A 142 -3.24 23.16 1.69
N PHE A 143 -3.17 22.08 2.48
CA PHE A 143 -2.39 20.88 2.17
C PHE A 143 -3.24 19.70 1.70
N LEU A 144 -4.54 19.92 1.55
CA LEU A 144 -5.50 18.91 1.08
C LEU A 144 -5.85 19.14 -0.38
N LEU A 145 -5.81 18.07 -1.16
CA LEU A 145 -6.39 17.98 -2.50
C LEU A 145 -7.61 17.07 -2.39
N PHE A 146 -8.80 17.65 -2.51
CA PHE A 146 -10.08 16.93 -2.39
C PHE A 146 -10.22 16.13 -1.06
N GLY A 147 -9.66 16.68 0.02
CA GLY A 147 -9.66 16.07 1.35
C GLY A 147 -8.49 15.12 1.62
N ALA A 148 -7.78 14.65 0.58
CA ALA A 148 -6.58 13.82 0.72
C ALA A 148 -5.32 14.68 0.83
N THR A 149 -4.31 14.22 1.57
CA THR A 149 -3.04 14.96 1.66
C THR A 149 -2.23 14.81 0.36
N TRP A 150 -1.81 15.92 -0.26
CA TRP A 150 -1.04 15.84 -1.50
C TRP A 150 0.27 15.05 -1.33
N SER A 151 0.85 15.08 -0.13
CA SER A 151 2.09 14.37 0.19
C SER A 151 1.88 12.85 0.28
N ASN A 152 0.67 12.38 0.60
CA ASN A 152 0.33 10.97 0.53
C ASN A 152 0.27 10.47 -0.92
N LEU A 153 -0.16 11.31 -1.87
CA LEU A 153 -0.13 10.98 -3.30
C LEU A 153 1.31 10.71 -3.75
N VAL A 154 2.23 11.59 -3.36
CA VAL A 154 3.67 11.48 -3.64
C VAL A 154 4.26 10.24 -2.97
N PHE A 155 3.91 9.99 -1.70
CA PHE A 155 4.36 8.80 -0.96
C PHE A 155 3.93 7.50 -1.65
N ASN A 156 2.64 7.36 -1.98
CA ASN A 156 2.11 6.16 -2.63
C ASN A 156 2.71 5.94 -4.03
N ALA A 157 2.97 7.02 -4.78
CA ALA A 157 3.64 6.94 -6.08
C ALA A 157 5.12 6.52 -5.94
N ASN A 158 5.84 7.10 -4.97
CA ASN A 158 7.22 6.70 -4.64
C ASN A 158 7.28 5.23 -4.22
N LEU A 159 6.38 4.80 -3.34
CA LEU A 159 6.29 3.41 -2.88
C LEU A 159 5.99 2.46 -4.03
N SER A 160 4.98 2.78 -4.86
CA SER A 160 4.56 1.90 -5.95
C SER A 160 5.63 1.79 -7.04
N VAL A 161 6.16 2.92 -7.53
CA VAL A 161 7.18 2.93 -8.58
C VAL A 161 8.54 2.47 -8.05
N GLY A 162 8.90 2.83 -6.82
CA GLY A 162 10.11 2.36 -6.16
C GLY A 162 10.10 0.84 -5.98
N SER A 163 8.97 0.29 -5.52
CA SER A 163 8.79 -1.18 -5.42
C SER A 163 8.89 -1.83 -6.79
N TYR A 164 8.31 -1.21 -7.82
CA TYR A 164 8.42 -1.70 -9.19
C TYR A 164 9.87 -1.76 -9.67
N VAL A 165 10.63 -0.67 -9.49
CA VAL A 165 12.06 -0.61 -9.84
C VAL A 165 12.84 -1.68 -9.08
N ALA A 166 12.62 -1.81 -7.77
CA ALA A 166 13.28 -2.81 -6.94
C ALA A 166 12.96 -4.24 -7.41
N LEU A 167 11.69 -4.54 -7.71
CA LEU A 167 11.26 -5.84 -8.24
C LEU A 167 11.90 -6.16 -9.59
N ARG A 168 12.08 -5.16 -10.47
CA ARG A 168 12.82 -5.34 -11.73
C ARG A 168 14.28 -5.70 -11.48
N GLN A 169 14.94 -5.05 -10.53
CA GLN A 169 16.32 -5.39 -10.17
C GLN A 169 16.42 -6.78 -9.54
N VAL A 170 15.45 -7.16 -8.70
CA VAL A 170 15.35 -8.52 -8.16
C VAL A 170 15.22 -9.56 -9.27
N ARG A 171 14.39 -9.31 -10.28
CA ARG A 171 14.27 -10.24 -11.42
C ARG A 171 15.57 -10.33 -12.23
N LYS A 172 16.23 -9.19 -12.47
CA LYS A 172 17.47 -9.10 -13.26
C LYS A 172 18.68 -9.71 -12.54
N TRP A 173 18.91 -9.31 -11.30
CA TRP A 173 20.11 -9.67 -10.52
C TRP A 173 19.91 -10.91 -9.66
N GLY A 174 18.70 -11.08 -9.12
CA GLY A 174 18.36 -12.25 -8.30
C GLY A 174 18.35 -13.54 -9.09
N LYS A 175 18.30 -13.50 -10.44
CA LYS A 175 18.19 -14.69 -11.31
C LYS A 175 17.13 -15.66 -10.79
N ILE A 176 15.99 -15.12 -10.35
CA ILE A 176 14.87 -15.89 -9.82
C ILE A 176 14.32 -16.72 -10.98
N PRO A 177 14.42 -18.06 -10.95
CA PRO A 177 13.89 -18.89 -12.03
C PRO A 177 12.38 -18.68 -12.17
N ASP A 178 11.85 -18.77 -13.40
CA ASP A 178 10.40 -18.73 -13.60
C ASP A 178 9.72 -20.02 -13.09
N ALA A 179 10.48 -21.10 -12.92
CA ALA A 179 10.04 -22.38 -12.36
C ALA A 179 10.78 -22.67 -11.05
N ILE A 180 10.20 -22.24 -9.93
CA ILE A 180 10.72 -22.51 -8.59
C ILE A 180 9.86 -23.60 -7.93
N PRO A 181 10.45 -24.66 -7.37
CA PRO A 181 9.72 -25.64 -6.57
C PRO A 181 8.97 -24.94 -5.43
N PHE A 182 7.69 -25.24 -5.30
CA PHE A 182 6.88 -24.76 -4.18
C PHE A 182 7.07 -25.65 -2.95
N ASP A 183 8.32 -25.75 -2.50
CA ASP A 183 8.75 -26.60 -1.41
C ASP A 183 9.77 -25.84 -0.55
N PRO A 184 9.47 -25.56 0.74
CA PRO A 184 10.33 -24.78 1.62
C PRO A 184 11.66 -25.47 1.96
N ARG A 185 11.87 -26.72 1.53
CA ARG A 185 13.17 -27.41 1.66
C ARG A 185 14.20 -26.95 0.62
N HIS A 186 13.75 -26.30 -0.45
CA HIS A 186 14.63 -25.78 -1.50
C HIS A 186 15.03 -24.33 -1.22
N GLU A 187 16.30 -23.99 -1.43
CA GLU A 187 16.81 -22.63 -1.21
C GLU A 187 16.15 -21.62 -2.17
N GLU A 188 15.86 -22.04 -3.40
CA GLU A 188 15.22 -21.22 -4.41
C GLU A 188 13.83 -20.76 -3.98
N PHE A 189 13.13 -21.56 -3.16
CA PHE A 189 11.85 -21.16 -2.58
C PHE A 189 12.03 -19.91 -1.71
N TRP A 190 12.96 -19.95 -0.77
CA TRP A 190 13.23 -18.85 0.15
C TRP A 190 13.78 -17.64 -0.57
N LYS A 191 14.66 -17.84 -1.55
CA LYS A 191 15.14 -16.76 -2.41
C LYS A 191 13.99 -16.10 -3.18
N GLY A 192 13.12 -16.90 -3.77
CA GLY A 192 11.93 -16.43 -4.47
C GLY A 192 10.93 -15.74 -3.56
N PHE A 193 10.86 -16.11 -2.28
CA PHE A 193 9.97 -15.50 -1.28
C PHE A 193 10.54 -14.20 -0.72
N TRP A 194 11.78 -14.23 -0.22
CA TRP A 194 12.38 -13.11 0.50
C TRP A 194 12.83 -11.96 -0.40
N MET A 195 13.39 -12.24 -1.58
CA MET A 195 13.89 -11.18 -2.47
C MET A 195 12.81 -10.18 -2.92
N PRO A 196 11.64 -10.61 -3.44
CA PRO A 196 10.58 -9.66 -3.79
C PRO A 196 9.97 -8.98 -2.57
N GLY A 197 9.87 -9.69 -1.43
CA GLY A 197 9.40 -9.08 -0.19
C GLY A 197 10.33 -7.98 0.32
N ALA A 198 11.63 -8.25 0.35
CA ALA A 198 12.67 -7.30 0.69
C ALA A 198 12.69 -6.10 -0.27
N ALA A 199 12.49 -6.30 -1.57
CA ALA A 199 12.37 -5.21 -2.53
C ALA A 199 11.22 -4.24 -2.21
N ILE A 200 10.04 -4.77 -1.87
CA ILE A 200 8.90 -3.95 -1.43
C ILE A 200 9.24 -3.21 -0.14
N TRP A 201 9.78 -3.91 0.87
CA TRP A 201 10.13 -3.28 2.14
C TRP A 201 11.20 -2.20 1.99
N THR A 202 12.24 -2.43 1.19
CA THR A 202 13.26 -1.42 0.90
C THR A 202 12.64 -0.19 0.26
N ALA A 203 11.77 -0.38 -0.74
CA ALA A 203 11.08 0.74 -1.36
C ALA A 203 10.14 1.49 -0.38
N PHE A 204 9.46 0.76 0.49
CA PHE A 204 8.64 1.32 1.56
C PHE A 204 9.45 2.17 2.52
N TRP A 205 10.55 1.63 3.06
CA TRP A 205 11.40 2.35 4.00
C TRP A 205 12.13 3.54 3.38
N LEU A 206 12.56 3.45 2.12
CA LEU A 206 13.14 4.60 1.41
C LEU A 206 12.09 5.68 1.15
N SER A 207 10.89 5.30 0.71
CA SER A 207 9.78 6.25 0.54
C SER A 207 9.41 6.91 1.86
N PHE A 208 9.45 6.15 2.95
CA PHE A 208 9.26 6.63 4.30
C PHE A 208 10.35 7.64 4.70
N VAL A 209 11.64 7.35 4.49
CA VAL A 209 12.73 8.30 4.82
C VAL A 209 12.57 9.60 4.03
N LEU A 210 12.21 9.53 2.75
CA LEU A 210 11.91 10.72 1.96
C LEU A 210 10.71 11.49 2.52
N GLN A 211 9.67 10.77 2.95
CA GLN A 211 8.50 11.36 3.59
C GLN A 211 8.83 11.96 4.97
N MET A 212 9.80 11.42 5.70
CA MET A 212 10.26 11.97 6.98
C MET A 212 10.87 13.36 6.80
N ILE A 213 11.60 13.60 5.72
CA ILE A 213 12.12 14.94 5.41
C ILE A 213 10.96 15.92 5.26
N TRP A 214 9.93 15.55 4.50
CA TRP A 214 8.71 16.34 4.40
C TRP A 214 8.03 16.54 5.76
N TYR A 215 7.90 15.47 6.54
CA TYR A 215 7.24 15.48 7.84
C TYR A 215 7.89 16.40 8.87
N MET A 216 9.22 16.40 8.95
CA MET A 216 9.97 17.31 9.82
C MET A 216 9.65 18.77 9.51
N ASN A 217 9.29 19.08 8.26
CA ASN A 217 8.87 20.41 7.83
C ASN A 217 7.35 20.62 7.93
N ALA A 218 6.56 19.54 8.01
CA ALA A 218 5.10 19.56 7.96
C ALA A 218 4.40 19.60 9.34
N GLN A 219 5.14 19.49 10.45
CA GLN A 219 4.58 19.67 11.80
C GLN A 219 3.70 20.94 11.98
N PRO A 220 4.05 22.11 11.40
CA PRO A 220 3.20 23.31 11.45
C PRO A 220 1.88 23.19 10.66
N TRP A 221 1.65 22.11 9.93
CA TRP A 221 0.55 21.93 8.97
C TRP A 221 -0.60 21.08 9.50
N ALA A 222 -0.43 20.44 10.67
CA ALA A 222 -1.51 19.72 11.32
C ALA A 222 -2.60 20.69 11.81
N ALA A 223 -3.86 20.38 11.52
CA ALA A 223 -5.03 21.08 12.08
C ALA A 223 -5.61 20.37 13.32
N GLY A 224 -4.99 19.23 13.72
CA GLY A 224 -5.20 18.47 14.96
C GLY A 224 -6.04 17.21 14.78
N PRO A 225 -5.78 16.07 15.48
CA PRO A 225 -5.06 15.93 16.72
C PRO A 225 -3.88 14.95 16.66
N ARG A 226 -2.85 15.25 17.43
CA ARG A 226 -1.89 14.27 17.96
C ARG A 226 -1.33 14.77 19.29
N ALA A 227 -1.22 13.87 20.25
CA ALA A 227 0.02 13.67 21.01
C ALA A 227 0.07 12.17 21.39
N PHE A 228 1.27 11.70 21.73
CA PHE A 228 1.62 10.30 22.02
C PHE A 228 1.10 9.85 23.38
#